data_AF-A0A0T6BDV9-F1
#
_entry.id   AF-A0A0T6BDV9-F1
#
_cell.length_a   1.000
_cell.length_b   1.000
_cell.length_c   1.000
_cell.angle_alpha   90.00
_cell.angle_beta   90.00
_cell.angle_gamma   90.00
#
_symmetry.space_group_name_H-M   'P 1'
#
loop_
_entity.id
_entity.type
_entity.pdbx_description
1 polymer ?
#
loop_
_entity_poly.entity_id
_entity_poly.type
_entity_poly.pdbx_seq_one_letter_code
_entity_poly.pdbx_strand_id
1 'polypeptide(L)'
;TYTCLHVCVTVNNSPCCPPSVRREVHDLFQDLRDGRNLISLLEVLSGEQLPRERGNMRFHMLHNIDTVLHFLHCKKIKLVNIRSEDIVDGNPKLTLGLIW
;
A
#
# COMPACT_ATOMS: atom_id res chain seq x y z
N THR A 1 21.97 0.59 -10.95
CA THR A 1 22.01 -0.38 -9.83
C THR A 1 21.10 0.14 -8.74
N TYR A 2 19.81 -0.18 -8.83
CA TYR A 2 18.78 0.33 -7.93
C TYR A 2 18.84 -0.47 -6.63
N THR A 3 19.06 0.26 -5.55
CA THR A 3 19.22 -0.23 -4.20
C THR A 3 17.93 -0.87 -3.68
N CYS A 4 17.86 -2.20 -3.68
CA CYS A 4 17.01 -2.97 -2.76
C CYS A 4 17.52 -2.71 -1.34
N LEU A 5 17.05 -1.63 -0.72
CA LEU A 5 17.43 -1.26 0.63
C LEU A 5 16.58 -2.02 1.66
N HIS A 6 17.33 -2.70 2.53
CA HIS A 6 17.07 -2.88 3.95
C HIS A 6 15.97 -3.87 4.39
N VAL A 7 16.48 -5.06 4.73
CA VAL A 7 15.93 -5.95 5.75
C VAL A 7 15.82 -5.19 7.08
N CYS A 8 14.63 -5.20 7.65
CA CYS A 8 14.28 -4.63 8.94
C CYS A 8 15.11 -5.25 10.09
N VAL A 9 15.98 -4.45 10.71
CA VAL A 9 16.59 -4.77 12.02
C VAL A 9 16.34 -3.57 12.92
N THR A 10 15.78 -3.83 14.10
CA THR A 10 15.56 -2.90 15.21
C THR A 10 16.61 -1.80 15.29
N VAL A 11 16.20 -0.53 15.17
CA VAL A 11 17.05 0.63 15.46
C VAL A 11 16.73 1.09 16.88
N ASN A 12 17.70 1.03 17.79
CA ASN A 12 17.65 1.63 19.14
C ASN A 12 16.50 1.15 20.06
N ASN A 13 16.32 -0.17 20.24
CA ASN A 13 15.33 -0.76 21.16
C ASN A 13 13.87 -0.28 20.97
N SER A 14 13.60 0.39 19.85
CA SER A 14 12.29 0.87 19.47
C SER A 14 11.79 -0.02 18.33
N PRO A 15 10.57 -0.56 18.41
CA PRO A 15 10.00 -1.29 17.28
C PRO A 15 9.97 -0.33 16.09
N CYS A 16 10.72 -0.68 15.05
CA CYS A 16 10.72 0.00 13.76
C CYS A 16 9.35 -0.10 13.06
N CYS A 17 8.48 -0.98 13.55
CA CYS A 17 7.09 -1.07 13.15
C CYS A 17 6.23 -0.14 14.02
N PRO A 18 5.40 0.76 13.44
CA PRO A 18 4.39 1.48 14.20
C PRO A 18 3.50 0.47 14.94
N PRO A 19 2.98 0.81 16.14
CA PRO A 19 2.10 -0.07 16.90
C PRO A 19 1.01 -0.57 15.97
N SER A 20 0.77 -1.88 15.98
CA SER A 20 -0.19 -2.57 15.12
C SER A 20 -1.57 -1.98 15.36
N VAL A 21 -1.91 -0.92 14.63
CA VAL A 21 -3.27 -0.41 14.54
C VAL A 21 -4.04 -1.57 13.93
N ARG A 22 -4.94 -2.18 14.72
CA ARG A 22 -5.89 -3.16 14.19
C ARG A 22 -6.72 -2.43 13.15
N ARG A 23 -6.36 -2.62 11.89
CA ARG A 23 -7.13 -2.12 10.77
C ARG A 23 -8.04 -3.23 10.34
N GLU A 24 -9.32 -2.93 10.43
CA GLU A 24 -10.39 -3.81 10.03
C GLU A 24 -11.00 -3.25 8.75
N VAL A 25 -11.10 -4.10 7.74
CA VAL A 25 -11.73 -3.77 6.48
C VAL A 25 -13.14 -4.33 6.54
N HIS A 26 -14.13 -3.44 6.52
CA HIS A 26 -15.56 -3.79 6.51
C HIS A 26 -16.08 -3.84 5.08
N ASP A 27 -15.69 -2.85 4.26
CA ASP A 27 -16.03 -2.79 2.83
C ASP A 27 -14.75 -2.65 2.00
N LEU A 28 -14.38 -3.73 1.31
CA LEU A 28 -13.18 -3.80 0.48
C LEU A 28 -13.11 -2.69 -0.57
N PHE A 29 -14.25 -2.25 -1.11
CA PHE A 29 -14.30 -1.28 -2.20
C PHE A 29 -14.23 0.16 -1.70
N GLN A 30 -14.50 0.40 -0.41
CA GLN A 30 -14.38 1.72 0.22
C GLN A 30 -13.09 1.86 1.00
N ASP A 31 -12.76 0.87 1.82
CA ASP A 31 -11.66 0.93 2.78
C ASP A 31 -10.27 0.83 2.11
N LEU A 32 -10.20 0.41 0.85
CA LEU A 32 -8.94 0.37 0.09
C LEU A 32 -8.70 1.63 -0.75
N ARG A 33 -9.71 2.50 -0.91
CA ARG A 33 -9.65 3.65 -1.85
C ARG A 33 -8.59 4.68 -1.46
N ASP A 34 -8.32 4.83 -0.17
CA ASP A 34 -7.35 5.79 0.33
C ASP A 34 -5.88 5.30 0.24
N GLY A 35 -5.69 4.03 -0.18
CA GLY A 35 -4.40 3.34 -0.30
C GLY A 35 -3.72 3.05 1.03
N ARG A 36 -4.31 3.46 2.14
CA ARG A 36 -3.71 3.39 3.46
C ARG A 36 -3.63 1.96 3.95
N ASN A 37 -4.69 1.20 3.76
CA ASN A 37 -4.76 -0.21 4.14
C ASN A 37 -3.86 -1.08 3.26
N LEU A 38 -3.78 -0.79 1.96
CA LEU A 38 -2.88 -1.47 1.04
C LEU A 38 -1.41 -1.26 1.41
N ILE A 39 -1.01 -0.02 1.72
CA ILE A 39 0.36 0.28 2.18
C ILE A 39 0.70 -0.60 3.39
N SER A 40 -0.13 -0.60 4.43
CA SER A 40 0.21 -1.36 5.63
C SER A 40 0.13 -2.87 5.45
N LEU A 41 -0.70 -3.37 4.53
CA LEU A 41 -0.66 -4.77 4.13
C LEU A 41 0.70 -5.11 3.50
N LEU A 42 1.18 -4.29 2.56
CA LEU A 42 2.49 -4.49 1.94
C LEU A 42 3.63 -4.38 2.95
N GLU A 43 3.57 -3.45 3.90
CA GLU A 43 4.58 -3.32 4.95
C GLU A 43 4.67 -4.58 5.81
N VAL A 44 3.52 -5.17 6.19
CA VAL A 44 3.48 -6.40 6.98
C VAL A 44 3.95 -7.62 6.18
N LEU A 45 3.56 -7.71 4.91
CA LEU A 45 3.94 -8.85 4.05
C LEU A 45 5.41 -8.81 3.63
N SER A 46 5.96 -7.63 3.38
CA SER A 46 7.34 -7.47 2.89
C SER A 46 8.35 -7.19 4.01
N GLY A 47 7.91 -6.67 5.14
CA GLY A 47 8.78 -6.16 6.21
C GLY A 47 9.48 -4.83 5.88
N GLU A 48 9.13 -4.18 4.76
CA GLU A 48 9.69 -2.90 4.34
C GLU A 48 8.73 -1.76 4.69
N GLN A 49 9.25 -0.57 5.04
CA GLN A 49 8.42 0.61 5.26
C GLN A 49 8.17 1.35 3.95
N LEU A 50 6.91 1.71 3.69
CA LEU A 50 6.52 2.44 2.50
C LEU A 50 6.14 3.89 2.87
N PRO A 51 6.43 4.88 2.00
CA PRO A 51 6.00 6.25 2.23
C PRO A 51 4.47 6.36 2.23
N ARG A 52 3.94 7.27 3.05
CA ARG A 52 2.49 7.39 3.26
C ARG A 52 2.06 8.84 3.44
N GLU A 53 1.14 9.26 2.58
CA GLU A 53 0.49 10.55 2.66
C GLU A 53 -0.62 10.56 3.72
N ARG A 54 -0.56 11.56 4.61
CA ARG A 54 -1.47 11.71 5.75
C ARG A 54 -2.72 12.55 5.44
N GLY A 55 -2.81 13.15 4.25
CA GLY A 55 -3.96 13.95 3.85
C GLY A 55 -5.13 13.12 3.35
N ASN A 56 -6.32 13.73 3.32
CA ASN A 56 -7.59 13.08 2.92
C ASN A 56 -8.11 13.58 1.55
N MET A 57 -7.34 14.42 0.85
CA MET A 57 -7.70 14.84 -0.50
C MET A 57 -7.47 13.70 -1.51
N ARG A 58 -8.22 13.70 -2.60
CA ARG A 58 -8.07 12.72 -3.70
C ARG A 58 -6.62 12.61 -4.19
N PHE A 59 -5.88 13.71 -4.22
CA PHE A 59 -4.46 13.72 -4.57
C PHE A 59 -3.62 12.82 -3.64
N HIS A 60 -3.83 12.87 -2.32
CA HIS A 60 -3.12 12.01 -1.37
C HIS A 60 -3.51 10.55 -1.52
N MET A 61 -4.79 10.26 -1.81
CA MET A 61 -5.26 8.91 -2.06
C MET A 61 -4.58 8.32 -3.32
N LEU A 62 -4.58 9.08 -4.42
CA LEU A 62 -3.91 8.69 -5.66
C LEU A 62 -2.42 8.43 -5.42
N HIS A 63 -1.73 9.29 -4.68
CA HIS A 63 -0.31 9.12 -4.38
C HIS A 63 -0.03 7.88 -3.53
N ASN A 64 -0.87 7.60 -2.53
CA ASN A 64 -0.77 6.38 -1.73
C ASN A 64 -0.96 5.12 -2.58
N ILE A 65 -1.96 5.11 -3.47
CA ILE A 65 -2.17 3.98 -4.38
C ILE A 65 -1.03 3.85 -5.38
N ASP A 66 -0.54 4.95 -5.93
CA ASP A 66 0.59 4.92 -6.88
C ASP A 66 1.85 4.33 -6.23
N THR A 67 2.10 4.67 -4.95
CA THR A 67 3.17 4.06 -4.15
C THR A 67 3.01 2.54 -4.04
N VAL A 68 1.80 2.05 -3.79
CA VAL A 68 1.47 0.62 -3.71
C VAL A 68 1.72 -0.07 -5.05
N LEU A 69 1.19 0.48 -6.14
CA LEU A 69 1.35 -0.08 -7.49
C LEU A 69 2.83 -0.09 -7.92
N HIS A 70 3.56 0.98 -7.63
CA HIS A 70 5.00 1.06 -7.90
C HIS A 70 5.78 0.01 -7.12
N PHE A 71 5.48 -0.18 -5.83
CA PHE A 71 6.11 -1.21 -5.01
C PHE A 71 5.89 -2.61 -5.57
N LEU A 72 4.64 -2.93 -5.96
CA LEU A 72 4.30 -4.22 -6.57
C LEU A 72 5.06 -4.44 -7.89
N HIS A 73 5.19 -3.40 -8.71
CA HIS A 73 6.00 -3.45 -9.94
C HIS A 73 7.49 -3.70 -9.65
N CYS A 74 8.04 -3.07 -8.61
CA CYS A 74 9.42 -3.31 -8.15
C CYS A 74 9.63 -4.76 -7.70
N LYS A 75 8.62 -5.38 -7.07
CA LYS A 75 8.62 -6.81 -6.71
C LYS A 75 8.30 -7.75 -7.88
N LYS A 76 8.25 -7.23 -9.13
CA LYS A 76 7.99 -8.00 -10.36
C LYS A 76 6.58 -8.61 -10.44
N ILE A 77 5.62 -8.07 -9.69
CA ILE A 77 4.22 -8.46 -9.79
C ILE A 77 3.59 -7.72 -10.97
N LYS A 78 3.01 -8.47 -11.92
CA LYS A 78 2.39 -7.91 -13.12
C LYS A 78 0.96 -7.48 -12.82
N LEU A 79 0.74 -6.19 -12.70
CA LEU A 79 -0.60 -5.60 -12.62
C LEU A 79 -1.01 -5.18 -14.02
N VAL A 80 -1.89 -5.96 -14.66
CA VAL A 80 -2.37 -5.65 -16.01
C VAL A 80 -3.62 -4.79 -15.90
N ASN A 81 -3.58 -3.60 -16.50
CA ASN A 81 -4.74 -2.72 -16.66
C ASN A 81 -5.36 -2.26 -15.32
N ILE A 82 -4.53 -2.07 -14.29
CA ILE A 82 -4.92 -1.45 -13.02
C ILE A 82 -4.20 -0.11 -12.92
N ARG A 83 -4.96 0.99 -12.82
CA ARG A 83 -4.42 2.32 -12.52
C ARG A 83 -4.83 2.78 -11.12
N SER A 84 -4.14 3.80 -10.63
CA SER A 84 -4.41 4.36 -9.29
C SER A 84 -5.81 4.99 -9.21
N GLU A 85 -6.30 5.61 -10.29
CA GLU A 85 -7.64 6.20 -10.30
C GLU A 85 -8.74 5.15 -10.15
N ASP A 86 -8.56 3.98 -10.76
CA ASP A 86 -9.56 2.91 -10.74
C ASP A 86 -9.79 2.38 -9.31
N ILE A 87 -8.73 2.36 -8.48
CA ILE A 87 -8.81 1.94 -7.08
C ILE A 87 -9.37 3.08 -6.21
N VAL A 88 -8.95 4.33 -6.44
CA VAL A 88 -9.49 5.50 -5.71
C VAL A 88 -10.97 5.71 -6.00
N ASP A 89 -11.44 5.38 -7.20
CA ASP A 89 -12.86 5.45 -7.56
C ASP A 89 -13.65 4.22 -7.07
N GLY A 90 -12.97 3.18 -6.55
CA GLY A 90 -13.58 2.02 -5.91
C GLY A 90 -14.12 0.99 -6.90
N ASN A 91 -13.48 0.81 -8.07
CA ASN A 91 -13.93 -0.16 -9.08
C ASN A 91 -13.81 -1.60 -8.55
N PRO A 92 -14.93 -2.32 -8.30
CA PRO A 92 -14.89 -3.62 -7.63
C PRO A 92 -14.05 -4.66 -8.35
N LYS A 93 -14.10 -4.68 -9.69
CA LYS A 93 -13.39 -5.67 -10.51
C LYS A 93 -11.88 -5.48 -10.43
N LEU A 94 -11.42 -4.23 -10.48
CA LEU A 94 -9.99 -3.91 -10.43
C LEU A 94 -9.44 -3.98 -9.01
N THR A 95 -10.23 -3.60 -8.00
CA THR A 95 -9.87 -3.77 -6.59
C THR A 95 -9.72 -5.25 -6.23
N LEU A 96 -10.63 -6.13 -6.69
CA LEU A 96 -10.47 -7.58 -6.49
C LEU A 96 -9.26 -8.12 -7.25
N GLY A 97 -9.04 -7.67 -8.48
CA GLY A 97 -7.87 -8.06 -9.27
C GLY A 97 -6.53 -7.60 -8.68
N LEU A 98 -6.51 -6.60 -7.81
CA LEU A 98 -5.32 -6.16 -7.08
C LEU A 98 -4.99 -7.06 -5.88
N ILE A 99 -6.01 -7.66 -5.26
CA ILE A 99 -5.87 -8.49 -4.05
C ILE A 99 -5.67 -9.98 -4.37
N TRP A 100 -6.18 -10.45 -5.52
CA TRP A 100 -6.08 -11.83 -5.99
C TRP A 100 -4.67 -12.20 -6.50
#